data_AF-A0A933QRK3-F1
#
_entry.id   AF-A0A933QRK3-F1
#
_cell.length_a   1.000
_cell.length_b   1.000
_cell.length_c   1.000
_cell.angle_alpha   90.00
_cell.angle_beta   90.00
_cell.angle_gamma   90.00
#
_symmetry.space_group_name_H-M   'P 1'
#
loop_
_entity.id
_entity.type
_entity.pdbx_description
1 polymer ?
#
loop_
_entity_poly.entity_id
_entity_poly.type
_entity_poly.pdbx_seq_one_letter_code
_entity_poly.pdbx_strand_id
1 'polypeptide(L)'
;MPTPFSNGGKIGRFTVFIWTITCARGDHRFFPPTQIATIKATACELPYKLKLPFSRLSLTELQAYLIKQEVVEHISIGKLWTILDEDAIRPWYHRTWLFPRDPQFLVKASPILDLYQGTFEERALRARDAKRVLSFDQKTSIQARERRHPSIPPRSGHPQLVEHEYERQGALNLLACLDVHGGRVWGRCYARKRRAETEAFVNELFTCEPYSSAKRIHFILDNGTSQHPNTFPTWVAQNHPKVMLHYLPTHASWLNQIELYFSILQRKVLTPNDFRDLEYLEERLMEFQTFYNRTARPFNWKFTRADLEERLRMLC
;
A
#
# COMPACT_ATOMS: atom_id res chain seq x y z
N MET A 1 69.26 20.51 -17.63
CA MET A 1 70.63 20.46 -18.19
C MET A 1 70.62 19.60 -19.46
N PRO A 2 71.48 19.90 -20.43
CA PRO A 2 71.32 19.58 -21.85
C PRO A 2 71.97 18.24 -22.28
N THR A 3 71.50 17.71 -23.43
CA THR A 3 72.09 16.89 -24.55
C THR A 3 73.56 16.36 -24.47
N PRO A 4 74.12 15.46 -25.36
CA PRO A 4 73.66 14.90 -26.67
C PRO A 4 74.16 13.43 -27.06
N PHE A 5 73.95 13.06 -28.34
CA PHE A 5 74.63 12.06 -29.23
C PHE A 5 74.24 10.56 -29.16
N SER A 6 74.28 9.74 -30.21
CA SER A 6 74.05 9.81 -31.67
C SER A 6 74.20 8.38 -32.26
N ASN A 7 73.48 8.08 -33.35
CA ASN A 7 73.78 7.12 -34.44
C ASN A 7 74.16 5.65 -34.17
N GLY A 8 73.39 4.76 -34.82
CA GLY A 8 73.83 3.40 -35.15
C GLY A 8 72.73 2.62 -35.86
N GLY A 9 72.58 2.80 -37.17
CA GLY A 9 71.65 2.01 -37.98
C GLY A 9 72.14 0.58 -38.18
N LYS A 10 71.20 -0.38 -38.18
CA LYS A 10 71.26 -1.59 -39.02
C LYS A 10 69.85 -1.97 -39.47
N ILE A 11 69.72 -2.10 -40.78
CA ILE A 11 68.55 -2.58 -41.51
C ILE A 11 68.43 -4.08 -41.24
N GLY A 12 67.28 -4.53 -40.73
CA GLY A 12 67.00 -5.93 -40.45
C GLY A 12 65.52 -6.26 -40.70
N ARG A 13 65.29 -7.00 -41.80
CA ARG A 13 64.10 -7.78 -42.20
C ARG A 13 62.71 -7.18 -41.94
N PHE A 14 62.01 -6.88 -43.04
CA PHE A 14 60.56 -6.70 -43.08
C PHE A 14 59.85 -7.97 -42.58
N THR A 15 59.40 -7.95 -41.33
CA THR A 15 58.32 -8.83 -40.87
C THR A 15 57.00 -8.17 -41.28
N VAL A 16 56.31 -8.74 -42.25
CA VAL A 16 54.92 -8.39 -42.54
C VAL A 16 54.10 -8.81 -41.33
N PHE A 17 53.77 -7.85 -40.46
CA PHE A 17 52.77 -8.06 -39.42
C PHE A 17 51.40 -8.14 -40.11
N ILE A 18 50.97 -9.36 -40.41
CA ILE A 18 49.56 -9.64 -40.68
C ILE A 18 48.83 -9.41 -39.37
N TRP A 19 48.17 -8.26 -39.24
CA TRP A 19 47.20 -8.05 -38.17
C TRP A 19 46.05 -9.04 -38.38
N THR A 20 46.10 -10.16 -37.66
CA THR A 20 44.91 -10.99 -37.49
C THR A 20 44.01 -10.22 -36.53
N ILE A 21 42.93 -9.62 -37.03
CA ILE A 21 41.86 -9.11 -36.18
C ILE A 21 41.19 -10.32 -35.55
N THR A 22 41.66 -10.73 -34.37
CA THR A 22 40.86 -11.58 -33.48
C THR A 22 39.71 -10.73 -32.97
N CYS A 23 38.49 -11.07 -33.40
CA CYS A 23 37.26 -10.49 -32.88
C CYS A 23 37.26 -10.64 -31.34
N ALA A 24 37.39 -9.52 -30.63
CA ALA A 24 37.34 -9.52 -29.18
C ALA A 24 35.96 -10.00 -28.73
N ARG A 25 35.91 -11.04 -27.90
CA ARG A 25 34.69 -11.41 -27.17
C ARG A 25 34.39 -10.31 -26.17
N GLY A 26 33.49 -9.42 -26.55
CA GLY A 26 33.00 -8.34 -25.69
C GLY A 26 32.42 -7.17 -26.46
N ASP A 27 31.85 -7.38 -27.65
CA ASP A 27 31.10 -6.32 -28.30
C ASP A 27 29.77 -6.19 -27.57
N HIS A 28 29.61 -5.13 -26.78
CA HIS A 28 28.32 -4.81 -26.19
C HIS A 28 27.35 -4.55 -27.33
N ARG A 29 26.53 -5.56 -27.66
CA ARG A 29 25.55 -5.46 -28.75
C ARG A 29 24.76 -4.16 -28.59
N PHE A 30 24.96 -3.25 -29.53
CA PHE A 30 24.33 -1.94 -29.53
C PHE A 30 22.87 -2.12 -29.94
N PHE A 31 21.95 -1.68 -29.08
CA PHE A 31 20.53 -1.59 -29.40
C PHE A 31 20.23 -0.13 -29.78
N PRO A 32 19.84 0.16 -31.03
CA PRO A 32 19.44 1.50 -31.44
C PRO A 32 18.35 2.07 -30.52
N PRO A 33 18.30 3.41 -30.32
CA PRO A 33 17.28 4.04 -29.48
C PRO A 33 15.85 3.66 -29.84
N THR A 34 15.57 3.44 -31.14
CA THR A 34 14.27 2.97 -31.63
C THR A 34 13.93 1.56 -31.13
N GLN A 35 14.88 0.63 -31.13
CA GLN A 35 14.67 -0.71 -30.57
C GLN A 35 14.44 -0.65 -29.06
N ILE A 36 15.23 0.16 -28.33
CA ILE A 36 15.05 0.36 -26.89
C ILE A 36 13.64 0.90 -26.59
N ALA A 37 13.19 1.90 -27.35
CA ALA A 37 11.84 2.46 -27.21
C ALA A 37 10.76 1.40 -27.47
N THR A 38 10.89 0.58 -28.52
CA THR A 38 9.93 -0.50 -28.83
C THR A 38 9.93 -1.59 -27.75
N ILE A 39 11.10 -1.95 -27.21
CA ILE A 39 11.22 -2.88 -26.07
C ILE A 39 10.43 -2.34 -24.88
N LYS A 40 10.66 -1.09 -24.51
CA LYS A 40 9.99 -0.43 -23.38
C LYS A 40 8.48 -0.29 -23.62
N ALA A 41 8.07 0.10 -24.83
CA ALA A 41 6.66 0.21 -25.19
C ALA A 41 5.95 -1.15 -25.12
N THR A 42 6.58 -2.21 -25.62
CA THR A 42 6.04 -3.58 -25.54
C THR A 42 5.94 -4.06 -24.10
N ALA A 43 6.95 -3.75 -23.27
CA ALA A 43 6.96 -4.05 -21.85
C ALA A 43 5.84 -3.34 -21.08
N CYS A 44 5.47 -2.12 -21.49
CA CYS A 44 4.40 -1.34 -20.89
C CYS A 44 3.00 -1.65 -21.46
N GLU A 45 2.89 -2.49 -22.48
CA GLU A 45 1.60 -2.85 -23.08
C GLU A 45 0.92 -4.01 -22.35
N LEU A 46 -0.41 -4.04 -22.41
CA LEU A 46 -1.21 -5.11 -21.81
C LEU A 46 -1.11 -6.38 -22.69
N PRO A 47 -0.83 -7.57 -22.12
CA PRO A 47 -0.57 -8.74 -22.95
C PRO A 47 -1.74 -9.14 -23.85
N TYR A 48 -2.99 -8.87 -23.45
CA TYR A 48 -4.16 -9.15 -24.30
C TYR A 48 -4.20 -8.26 -25.56
N LYS A 49 -3.67 -7.04 -25.52
CA LYS A 49 -3.52 -6.18 -26.71
C LYS A 49 -2.43 -6.69 -27.64
N LEU A 50 -1.44 -7.38 -27.09
CA LEU A 50 -0.44 -8.16 -27.83
C LEU A 50 -0.99 -9.52 -28.32
N LYS A 51 -2.28 -9.80 -28.10
CA LYS A 51 -2.97 -11.07 -28.42
C LYS A 51 -2.32 -12.28 -27.72
N LEU A 52 -1.77 -12.07 -26.53
CA LEU A 52 -1.19 -13.12 -25.69
C LEU A 52 -2.18 -13.55 -24.60
N PRO A 53 -2.24 -14.85 -24.25
CA PRO A 53 -3.15 -15.38 -23.24
C PRO A 53 -2.64 -15.17 -21.80
N PHE A 54 -1.85 -14.11 -21.56
CA PHE A 54 -1.23 -13.85 -20.26
C PHE A 54 -1.85 -12.63 -19.59
N SER A 55 -1.92 -12.63 -18.25
CA SER A 55 -2.29 -11.42 -17.49
C SER A 55 -1.09 -10.49 -17.25
N ARG A 56 0.13 -11.02 -17.38
CA ARG A 56 1.40 -10.30 -17.20
C ARG A 56 2.50 -10.94 -18.03
N LEU A 57 3.54 -10.20 -18.35
CA LEU A 57 4.75 -10.72 -19.00
C LEU A 57 5.89 -10.89 -17.99
N SER A 58 6.44 -12.09 -17.91
CA SER A 58 7.80 -12.33 -17.41
C SER A 58 8.84 -11.82 -18.42
N LEU A 59 10.09 -11.66 -17.97
CA LEU A 59 11.19 -11.30 -18.87
C LEU A 59 11.38 -12.31 -20.00
N THR A 60 11.18 -13.60 -19.72
CA THR A 60 11.31 -14.67 -20.73
C THR A 60 10.21 -14.60 -21.78
N GLU A 61 8.97 -14.34 -21.38
CA GLU A 61 7.85 -14.17 -22.32
C GLU A 61 8.01 -12.90 -23.15
N LEU A 62 8.45 -11.79 -22.53
CA LEU A 62 8.74 -10.55 -23.23
C LEU A 62 9.88 -10.72 -24.25
N GLN A 63 10.98 -11.37 -23.86
CA GLN A 63 12.09 -11.70 -24.76
C GLN A 63 11.60 -12.52 -25.97
N ALA A 64 10.86 -13.61 -25.71
CA ALA A 64 10.33 -14.46 -26.76
C ALA A 64 9.40 -13.70 -27.71
N TYR A 65 8.56 -12.81 -27.17
CA TYR A 65 7.69 -11.95 -27.99
C TYR A 65 8.49 -10.97 -28.85
N LEU A 66 9.48 -10.29 -28.28
CA LEU A 66 10.31 -9.31 -29.00
C LEU A 66 11.11 -9.95 -30.15
N ILE A 67 11.62 -11.16 -29.95
CA ILE A 67 12.30 -11.93 -31.01
C ILE A 67 11.30 -12.35 -32.09
N LYS A 68 10.13 -12.86 -31.68
CA LYS A 68 9.07 -13.27 -32.62
C LYS A 68 8.53 -12.12 -33.48
N GLN A 69 8.47 -10.91 -32.92
CA GLN A 69 8.07 -9.70 -33.64
C GLN A 69 9.24 -9.02 -34.36
N GLU A 70 10.41 -9.67 -34.42
CA GLU A 70 11.61 -9.17 -35.11
C GLU A 70 12.08 -7.78 -34.61
N VAL A 71 11.71 -7.40 -33.38
CA VAL A 71 12.18 -6.15 -32.74
C VAL A 71 13.68 -6.25 -32.44
N VAL A 72 14.13 -7.44 -32.06
CA VAL A 72 15.54 -7.79 -31.84
C VAL A 72 15.81 -9.19 -32.36
N GLU A 73 16.97 -9.42 -32.96
CA GLU A 73 17.39 -10.77 -33.39
C GLU A 73 17.68 -11.67 -32.17
N HIS A 74 18.43 -11.13 -31.21
CA HIS A 74 18.70 -11.80 -29.93
C HIS A 74 19.13 -10.79 -28.86
N ILE A 75 18.51 -10.89 -27.70
CA ILE A 75 18.81 -10.12 -26.48
C ILE A 75 18.85 -11.09 -25.31
N SER A 76 19.76 -10.90 -24.34
CA SER A 76 19.76 -11.72 -23.12
C SER A 76 18.73 -11.22 -22.11
N ILE A 77 18.23 -12.09 -21.24
CA ILE A 77 17.33 -11.71 -20.13
C ILE A 77 17.96 -10.64 -19.23
N GLY A 78 19.25 -10.75 -18.94
CA GLY A 78 19.97 -9.77 -18.13
C GLY A 78 20.01 -8.39 -18.78
N LYS A 79 20.25 -8.31 -20.10
CA LYS A 79 20.25 -7.03 -20.81
C LYS A 79 18.85 -6.43 -20.92
N LEU A 80 17.83 -7.26 -21.17
CA LEU A 80 16.43 -6.84 -21.16
C LEU A 80 16.05 -6.27 -19.79
N TRP A 81 16.44 -6.94 -18.69
CA TRP A 81 16.24 -6.43 -17.34
C TRP A 81 16.92 -5.06 -17.14
N THR A 82 18.19 -4.91 -17.54
CA THR A 82 18.91 -3.63 -17.43
C THR A 82 18.18 -2.51 -18.18
N ILE A 83 17.75 -2.75 -19.42
CA ILE A 83 17.03 -1.75 -20.23
C ILE A 83 15.73 -1.29 -19.55
N LEU A 84 15.00 -2.22 -18.91
CA LEU A 84 13.75 -1.89 -18.23
C LEU A 84 13.99 -1.21 -16.88
N ASP A 85 15.00 -1.66 -16.12
CA ASP A 85 15.32 -1.14 -14.79
C ASP A 85 15.87 0.30 -14.85
N GLU A 86 16.58 0.66 -15.92
CA GLU A 86 17.02 2.06 -16.20
C GLU A 86 15.85 3.07 -16.15
N ASP A 87 14.64 2.65 -16.53
CA ASP A 87 13.42 3.48 -16.48
C ASP A 87 12.42 3.01 -15.41
N ALA A 88 12.85 2.15 -14.48
CA ALA A 88 12.00 1.54 -13.45
C ALA A 88 10.75 0.80 -14.00
N ILE A 89 10.82 0.29 -15.24
CA ILE A 89 9.74 -0.46 -15.88
C ILE A 89 9.72 -1.90 -15.35
N ARG A 90 8.57 -2.34 -14.84
CA ARG A 90 8.38 -3.68 -14.25
C ARG A 90 7.05 -4.29 -14.71
N PRO A 91 6.98 -4.89 -15.91
CA PRO A 91 5.73 -5.39 -16.51
C PRO A 91 5.01 -6.47 -15.69
N TRP A 92 5.76 -7.20 -14.87
CA TRP A 92 5.24 -8.21 -13.94
C TRP A 92 4.67 -7.63 -12.66
N TYR A 93 4.94 -6.34 -12.39
CA TYR A 93 4.48 -5.63 -11.21
C TYR A 93 3.23 -4.84 -11.55
N HIS A 94 2.16 -5.06 -10.79
CA HIS A 94 0.94 -4.28 -10.90
C HIS A 94 0.46 -3.87 -9.51
N ARG A 95 -0.34 -2.81 -9.48
CA ARG A 95 -1.12 -2.42 -8.31
C ARG A 95 -2.54 -2.16 -8.76
N THR A 96 -3.50 -2.54 -7.92
CA THR A 96 -4.87 -2.10 -8.13
C THR A 96 -4.95 -0.61 -7.87
N TRP A 97 -5.75 0.06 -8.68
CA TRP A 97 -6.01 1.49 -8.65
C TRP A 97 -7.52 1.68 -8.59
N LEU A 98 -8.00 2.71 -7.89
CA LEU A 98 -9.40 3.12 -7.92
C LEU A 98 -9.51 4.48 -8.61
N PHE A 99 -10.31 4.54 -9.69
CA PHE A 99 -10.62 5.80 -10.35
C PHE A 99 -11.66 6.57 -9.50
N PRO A 100 -11.43 7.85 -9.18
CA PRO A 100 -12.40 8.67 -8.45
C PRO A 100 -13.70 8.78 -9.25
N ARG A 101 -14.79 8.19 -8.73
CA ARG A 101 -16.13 8.24 -9.36
C ARG A 101 -17.14 9.10 -8.63
N ASP A 102 -16.81 9.52 -7.40
CA ASP A 102 -17.68 10.39 -6.62
C ASP A 102 -17.61 11.81 -7.22
N PRO A 103 -18.74 12.39 -7.70
CA PRO A 103 -18.72 13.75 -8.26
C PRO A 103 -18.26 14.81 -7.24
N GLN A 104 -18.37 14.50 -5.95
CA GLN A 104 -17.97 15.36 -4.84
C GLN A 104 -16.65 14.89 -4.21
N PHE A 105 -15.82 14.12 -4.94
CA PHE A 105 -14.61 13.52 -4.39
C PHE A 105 -13.71 14.55 -3.70
N LEU A 106 -13.33 15.61 -4.42
CA LEU A 106 -12.45 16.64 -3.90
C LEU A 106 -13.11 17.35 -2.70
N VAL A 107 -14.38 17.71 -2.80
CA VAL A 107 -15.14 18.41 -1.75
C VAL A 107 -15.17 17.61 -0.44
N LYS A 108 -15.32 16.27 -0.52
CA LYS A 108 -15.34 15.39 0.66
C LYS A 108 -13.95 15.07 1.20
N ALA A 109 -12.97 14.84 0.31
CA ALA A 109 -11.62 14.47 0.70
C ALA A 109 -10.81 15.64 1.28
N SER A 110 -11.03 16.85 0.76
CA SER A 110 -10.26 18.05 1.13
C SER A 110 -10.31 18.39 2.62
N PRO A 111 -11.49 18.41 3.31
CA PRO A 111 -11.53 18.63 4.75
C PRO A 111 -10.85 17.53 5.56
N ILE A 112 -10.93 16.28 5.09
CA ILE A 112 -10.29 15.13 5.75
C ILE A 112 -8.77 15.25 5.70
N LEU A 113 -8.22 15.63 4.55
CA LEU A 113 -6.79 15.86 4.37
C LEU A 113 -6.28 17.02 5.23
N ASP A 114 -7.04 18.11 5.32
CA ASP A 114 -6.72 19.23 6.22
C ASP A 114 -6.70 18.77 7.68
N LEU A 115 -7.70 18.00 8.10
CA LEU A 115 -7.75 17.48 9.47
C LEU A 115 -6.53 16.61 9.80
N TYR A 116 -6.03 15.84 8.83
CA TYR A 116 -4.79 15.09 8.98
C TYR A 116 -3.55 15.99 9.06
N GLN A 117 -3.55 17.15 8.39
CA GLN A 117 -2.52 18.18 8.51
C GLN A 117 -2.68 19.08 9.74
N GLY A 118 -3.69 18.83 10.57
CA GLY A 118 -3.95 19.61 11.78
C GLY A 118 -4.63 20.95 11.50
N THR A 119 -5.35 21.08 10.40
CA THR A 119 -6.13 22.27 10.03
C THR A 119 -7.61 21.91 9.79
N PHE A 120 -8.49 22.91 9.88
CA PHE A 120 -9.89 22.81 9.48
C PHE A 120 -10.40 24.20 9.16
N GLU A 121 -11.07 24.37 8.00
CA GLU A 121 -11.52 25.69 7.52
C GLU A 121 -10.39 26.74 7.57
N GLU A 122 -9.21 26.36 7.06
CA GLU A 122 -7.99 27.18 7.01
C GLU A 122 -7.42 27.62 8.37
N ARG A 123 -7.95 27.09 9.47
CA ARG A 123 -7.49 27.38 10.83
C ARG A 123 -6.75 26.19 11.39
N ALA A 124 -5.62 26.45 12.06
CA ALA A 124 -4.93 25.42 12.82
C ALA A 124 -5.84 24.88 13.93
N LEU A 125 -5.93 23.56 14.05
CA LEU A 125 -6.55 22.92 15.19
C LEU A 125 -5.76 23.33 16.44
N ARG A 126 -6.45 23.85 17.46
CA ARG A 126 -5.78 24.20 18.72
C ARG A 126 -5.14 22.94 19.30
N ALA A 127 -4.00 23.05 19.98
CA ALA A 127 -3.28 21.89 20.53
C ALA A 127 -4.18 20.96 21.41
N ARG A 128 -5.16 21.54 22.12
CA ARG A 128 -6.16 20.79 22.90
C ARG A 128 -7.23 20.08 22.07
N ASP A 129 -7.47 20.55 20.84
CA ASP A 129 -8.47 20.06 19.90
C ASP A 129 -7.86 19.10 18.84
N ALA A 130 -6.53 19.14 18.64
CA ALA A 130 -5.82 18.23 17.74
C ALA A 130 -6.01 16.74 18.12
N LYS A 131 -6.11 16.40 19.42
CA LYS A 131 -6.37 15.02 19.90
C LYS A 131 -7.84 14.56 19.79
N ARG A 132 -8.57 15.07 18.79
CA ARG A 132 -10.02 14.88 18.65
C ARG A 132 -10.44 14.67 17.19
N VAL A 133 -9.47 14.33 16.34
CA VAL A 133 -9.70 13.85 14.98
C VAL A 133 -9.65 12.33 15.03
N LEU A 134 -10.79 11.72 14.76
CA LEU A 134 -11.05 10.30 14.93
C LEU A 134 -11.36 9.68 13.58
N SER A 135 -10.57 8.68 13.18
CA SER A 135 -10.77 7.91 11.96
C SER A 135 -11.39 6.56 12.34
N PHE A 136 -12.64 6.34 11.92
CA PHE A 136 -13.44 5.17 12.27
C PHE A 136 -13.68 4.28 11.05
N ASP A 137 -13.63 2.97 11.28
CA ASP A 137 -14.04 1.96 10.32
C ASP A 137 -14.29 0.60 11.00
N GLN A 138 -14.77 -0.37 10.21
CA GLN A 138 -15.08 -1.71 10.64
C GLN A 138 -14.23 -2.72 9.88
N LYS A 139 -13.39 -3.47 10.59
CA LYS A 139 -12.78 -4.69 10.02
C LYS A 139 -13.76 -5.84 10.20
N THR A 140 -14.54 -6.10 9.16
CA THR A 140 -15.64 -7.07 9.21
C THR A 140 -15.20 -8.49 8.87
N SER A 141 -15.95 -9.48 9.36
CA SER A 141 -15.74 -10.90 9.06
C SER A 141 -14.31 -11.41 9.35
N ILE A 142 -13.75 -11.05 10.51
CA ILE A 142 -12.49 -11.62 11.00
C ILE A 142 -12.76 -13.05 11.45
N GLN A 143 -12.33 -14.02 10.66
CA GLN A 143 -12.59 -15.44 10.90
C GLN A 143 -11.64 -16.02 11.93
N ALA A 144 -12.17 -16.79 12.88
CA ALA A 144 -11.38 -17.73 13.67
C ALA A 144 -11.23 -19.05 12.88
N ARG A 145 -10.00 -19.53 12.75
CA ARG A 145 -9.67 -20.76 12.03
C ARG A 145 -8.81 -21.61 12.93
N GLU A 146 -9.33 -22.74 13.38
CA GLU A 146 -8.57 -23.68 14.20
C GLU A 146 -7.82 -24.62 13.28
N ARG A 147 -6.48 -24.66 13.41
CA ARG A 147 -5.66 -25.57 12.63
C ARG A 147 -5.80 -27.00 13.13
N ARG A 148 -5.91 -27.97 12.20
CA ARG A 148 -6.06 -29.39 12.57
C ARG A 148 -4.81 -29.96 13.25
N HIS A 149 -3.66 -29.35 13.00
CA HIS A 149 -2.39 -29.68 13.64
C HIS A 149 -1.67 -28.42 14.13
N PRO A 150 -0.94 -28.49 15.27
CA PRO A 150 -0.19 -27.36 15.79
C PRO A 150 0.88 -26.86 14.82
N SER A 151 1.09 -25.54 14.78
CA SER A 151 2.19 -24.94 14.03
C SER A 151 3.55 -25.32 14.61
N ILE A 152 4.54 -25.56 13.73
CA ILE A 152 5.92 -25.87 14.12
C ILE A 152 6.74 -24.57 14.07
N PRO A 153 7.43 -24.19 15.17
CA PRO A 153 8.21 -22.96 15.21
C PRO A 153 9.38 -22.99 14.22
N PRO A 154 9.85 -21.82 13.75
CA PRO A 154 11.01 -21.75 12.87
C PRO A 154 12.27 -22.27 13.59
N ARG A 155 13.18 -22.86 12.83
CA ARG A 155 14.50 -23.33 13.30
C ARG A 155 15.58 -23.03 12.26
N SER A 156 16.86 -23.19 12.60
CA SER A 156 17.96 -22.91 11.67
C SER A 156 17.75 -23.61 10.32
N GLY A 157 17.75 -22.84 9.23
CA GLY A 157 17.53 -23.34 7.86
C GLY A 157 16.09 -23.72 7.50
N HIS A 158 15.11 -23.58 8.42
CA HIS A 158 13.73 -23.99 8.19
C HIS A 158 12.72 -22.91 8.62
N PRO A 159 11.74 -22.55 7.75
CA PRO A 159 10.70 -21.61 8.12
C PRO A 159 9.74 -22.21 9.16
N GLN A 160 8.92 -21.36 9.76
CA GLN A 160 7.73 -21.81 10.48
C GLN A 160 6.85 -22.65 9.54
N LEU A 161 6.30 -23.76 10.04
CA LEU A 161 5.28 -24.52 9.32
C LEU A 161 3.93 -24.29 9.98
N VAL A 162 2.95 -23.92 9.17
CA VAL A 162 1.56 -23.69 9.59
C VAL A 162 0.71 -24.68 8.83
N GLU A 163 -0.13 -25.43 9.55
CA GLU A 163 -1.02 -26.41 8.94
C GLU A 163 -1.97 -25.74 7.94
N HIS A 164 -2.13 -26.36 6.77
CA HIS A 164 -2.99 -25.84 5.72
C HIS A 164 -4.46 -26.09 6.04
N GLU A 165 -4.80 -27.28 6.56
CA GLU A 165 -6.17 -27.64 6.93
C GLU A 165 -6.64 -26.91 8.19
N TYR A 166 -7.92 -26.52 8.21
CA TYR A 166 -8.52 -25.83 9.35
C TYR A 166 -10.03 -26.04 9.44
N GLU A 167 -10.55 -25.89 10.65
CA GLU A 167 -11.98 -25.80 10.93
C GLU A 167 -12.38 -24.33 11.14
N ARG A 168 -13.57 -23.94 10.66
CA ARG A 168 -14.06 -22.57 10.78
C ARG A 168 -14.87 -22.44 12.06
N GLN A 169 -14.42 -21.57 12.96
CA GLN A 169 -15.04 -21.36 14.27
C GLN A 169 -15.98 -20.14 14.31
N GLY A 170 -16.27 -19.55 13.15
CA GLY A 170 -17.11 -18.37 13.00
C GLY A 170 -16.32 -17.11 12.65
N ALA A 171 -16.92 -15.93 12.88
CA ALA A 171 -16.27 -14.66 12.62
C ALA A 171 -16.78 -13.54 13.53
N LEU A 172 -15.87 -12.60 13.84
CA LEU A 172 -16.17 -11.35 14.55
C LEU A 172 -16.07 -10.14 13.61
N ASN A 173 -16.65 -9.02 14.04
CA ASN A 173 -16.49 -7.73 13.42
C ASN A 173 -15.82 -6.80 14.43
N LEU A 174 -14.66 -6.26 14.08
CA LEU A 174 -13.96 -5.28 14.90
C LEU A 174 -14.39 -3.88 14.43
N LEU A 175 -15.12 -3.17 15.27
CA LEU A 175 -15.31 -1.73 15.12
C LEU A 175 -14.13 -1.05 15.82
N ALA A 176 -13.47 -0.12 15.14
CA ALA A 176 -12.32 0.57 15.71
C ALA A 176 -12.25 2.03 15.26
N CYS A 177 -11.63 2.82 16.13
CA CYS A 177 -11.39 4.23 15.92
C CYS A 177 -9.95 4.59 16.28
N LEU A 178 -9.28 5.30 15.39
CA LEU A 178 -7.92 5.82 15.55
C LEU A 178 -7.99 7.31 15.88
N ASP A 179 -7.36 7.72 16.98
CA ASP A 179 -6.98 9.11 17.20
C ASP A 179 -5.84 9.45 16.24
N VAL A 180 -6.13 10.27 15.22
CA VAL A 180 -5.19 10.57 14.14
C VAL A 180 -3.92 11.22 14.67
N HIS A 181 -4.04 12.15 15.62
CA HIS A 181 -2.92 12.93 16.15
C HIS A 181 -2.33 12.30 17.41
N GLY A 182 -3.11 11.49 18.14
CA GLY A 182 -2.63 10.71 19.28
C GLY A 182 -2.04 9.35 18.92
N GLY A 183 -2.38 8.80 17.75
CA GLY A 183 -1.99 7.47 17.28
C GLY A 183 -2.67 6.29 17.97
N ARG A 184 -3.45 6.54 19.03
CA ARG A 184 -4.09 5.50 19.85
C ARG A 184 -5.32 4.94 19.14
N VAL A 185 -5.59 3.66 19.35
CA VAL A 185 -6.77 2.98 18.80
C VAL A 185 -7.69 2.53 19.91
N TRP A 186 -8.99 2.73 19.71
CA TRP A 186 -10.03 2.20 20.58
C TRP A 186 -10.97 1.33 19.76
N GLY A 187 -11.21 0.11 20.21
CA GLY A 187 -11.90 -0.93 19.45
C GLY A 187 -12.70 -1.89 20.32
N ARG A 188 -13.72 -2.49 19.71
CA ARG A 188 -14.62 -3.49 20.29
C ARG A 188 -14.98 -4.54 19.23
N CYS A 189 -15.07 -5.80 19.66
CA CYS A 189 -15.56 -6.86 18.80
C CYS A 189 -17.07 -7.03 18.96
N TYR A 190 -17.73 -7.38 17.85
CA TYR A 190 -19.15 -7.69 17.83
C TYR A 190 -19.42 -8.88 16.93
N ALA A 191 -20.36 -9.73 17.33
CA ALA A 191 -20.84 -10.86 16.51
C ALA A 191 -21.57 -10.39 15.24
N ARG A 192 -22.16 -9.19 15.26
CA ARG A 192 -22.91 -8.58 14.16
C ARG A 192 -22.40 -7.16 13.90
N LYS A 193 -22.72 -6.61 12.73
CA LYS A 193 -22.31 -5.26 12.29
C LYS A 193 -23.50 -4.37 11.92
N ARG A 194 -24.56 -4.40 12.72
CA ARG A 194 -25.76 -3.63 12.45
C ARG A 194 -25.57 -2.20 12.95
N ARG A 195 -26.59 -1.39 12.68
CA ARG A 195 -26.70 -0.04 13.19
C ARG A 195 -26.53 0.05 14.71
N ALA A 196 -27.18 -0.85 15.45
CA ALA A 196 -27.17 -0.88 16.90
C ALA A 196 -25.76 -1.05 17.50
N GLU A 197 -24.92 -1.93 16.92
CA GLU A 197 -23.54 -2.11 17.38
C GLU A 197 -22.68 -0.87 17.12
N THR A 198 -22.91 -0.16 16.00
CA THR A 198 -22.21 1.10 15.71
C THR A 198 -22.61 2.20 16.69
N GLU A 199 -23.90 2.32 17.00
CA GLU A 199 -24.39 3.28 18.00
C GLU A 199 -23.85 2.95 19.40
N ALA A 200 -23.85 1.68 19.81
CA ALA A 200 -23.28 1.23 21.08
C ALA A 200 -21.78 1.55 21.18
N PHE A 201 -21.02 1.25 20.12
CA PHE A 201 -19.59 1.57 20.03
C PHE A 201 -19.35 3.08 20.20
N VAL A 202 -20.10 3.91 19.49
CA VAL A 202 -19.95 5.37 19.53
C VAL A 202 -20.34 5.95 20.88
N ASN A 203 -21.43 5.45 21.48
CA ASN A 203 -21.85 5.85 22.83
C ASN A 203 -20.75 5.57 23.86
N GLU A 204 -20.18 4.37 23.84
CA GLU A 204 -19.10 4.00 24.76
C GLU A 204 -17.82 4.81 24.49
N LEU A 205 -17.39 4.94 23.24
CA LEU A 205 -16.21 5.71 22.84
C LEU A 205 -16.26 7.13 23.40
N PHE A 206 -17.40 7.83 23.25
CA PHE A 206 -17.51 9.23 23.66
C PHE A 206 -17.73 9.46 25.16
N THR A 207 -17.81 8.38 25.95
CA THR A 207 -17.73 8.44 27.43
C THR A 207 -16.29 8.40 27.95
N CYS A 208 -15.32 8.02 27.11
CA CYS A 208 -13.92 7.90 27.49
C CYS A 208 -13.17 9.24 27.33
N GLU A 209 -12.25 9.56 28.24
CA GLU A 209 -11.30 10.66 28.04
C GLU A 209 -10.28 10.34 26.92
N PRO A 210 -9.86 11.31 26.09
CA PRO A 210 -10.15 12.75 26.17
C PRO A 210 -11.46 13.19 25.46
N TYR A 211 -12.29 12.23 25.02
CA TYR A 211 -13.45 12.49 24.17
C TYR A 211 -14.66 12.97 24.97
N SER A 212 -14.86 12.47 26.19
CA SER A 212 -15.91 12.94 27.12
C SER A 212 -15.83 14.44 27.35
N SER A 213 -14.65 14.99 27.66
CA SER A 213 -14.44 16.42 27.93
C SER A 213 -14.24 17.28 26.66
N ALA A 214 -14.35 16.70 25.47
CA ALA A 214 -14.12 17.43 24.22
C ALA A 214 -15.21 18.46 23.93
N LYS A 215 -14.81 19.68 23.50
CA LYS A 215 -15.75 20.69 22.98
C LYS A 215 -16.23 20.38 21.56
N ARG A 216 -15.39 19.70 20.78
CA ARG A 216 -15.62 19.33 19.38
C ARG A 216 -14.82 18.07 19.08
N ILE A 217 -15.43 17.16 18.34
CA ILE A 217 -14.80 15.93 17.83
C ILE A 217 -15.02 15.89 16.32
N HIS A 218 -13.96 15.72 15.54
CA HIS A 218 -14.03 15.47 14.12
C HIS A 218 -14.01 13.96 13.90
N PHE A 219 -15.11 13.38 13.43
CA PHE A 219 -15.28 11.95 13.28
C PHE A 219 -15.36 11.60 11.79
N ILE A 220 -14.29 11.00 11.28
CA ILE A 220 -14.09 10.60 9.89
C ILE A 220 -14.55 9.15 9.73
N LEU A 221 -15.35 8.88 8.71
CA LEU A 221 -15.99 7.59 8.48
C LEU A 221 -16.30 7.34 7.01
N ASP A 222 -16.51 6.08 6.64
CA ASP A 222 -17.01 5.71 5.32
C ASP A 222 -18.55 5.81 5.24
N ASN A 223 -19.11 5.41 4.09
CA ASN A 223 -20.55 5.43 3.82
C ASN A 223 -21.22 4.06 4.07
N GLY A 224 -20.67 3.23 4.96
CA GLY A 224 -21.16 1.89 5.24
C GLY A 224 -22.61 1.87 5.77
N THR A 225 -23.32 0.76 5.57
CA THR A 225 -24.77 0.65 5.86
C THR A 225 -25.14 1.00 7.30
N SER A 226 -24.34 0.63 8.29
CA SER A 226 -24.58 0.95 9.71
C SER A 226 -24.32 2.41 10.07
N GLN A 227 -23.63 3.16 9.22
CA GLN A 227 -23.31 4.57 9.37
C GLN A 227 -23.75 5.36 8.12
N HIS A 228 -24.86 4.94 7.51
CA HIS A 228 -25.28 5.50 6.23
C HIS A 228 -25.55 7.02 6.34
N PRO A 229 -25.13 7.84 5.34
CA PRO A 229 -25.25 9.30 5.40
C PRO A 229 -26.67 9.84 5.59
N ASN A 230 -27.70 9.07 5.21
CA ASN A 230 -29.10 9.52 5.34
C ASN A 230 -29.69 9.33 6.74
N THR A 231 -29.07 8.51 7.60
CA THR A 231 -29.65 8.14 8.90
C THR A 231 -28.72 8.43 10.07
N PHE A 232 -27.41 8.21 9.89
CA PHE A 232 -26.46 8.40 10.99
C PHE A 232 -26.34 9.85 11.46
N PRO A 233 -26.27 10.86 10.58
CA PRO A 233 -26.08 12.25 11.02
C PRO A 233 -27.18 12.74 11.94
N THR A 234 -28.43 12.39 11.67
CA THR A 234 -29.58 12.75 12.53
C THR A 234 -29.41 12.20 13.94
N TRP A 235 -29.06 10.92 14.06
CA TRP A 235 -28.83 10.30 15.36
C TRP A 235 -27.61 10.91 16.09
N VAL A 236 -26.52 11.19 15.38
CA VAL A 236 -25.32 11.82 15.96
C VAL A 236 -25.64 13.22 16.45
N ALA A 237 -26.38 14.02 15.68
CA ALA A 237 -26.77 15.38 16.10
C ALA A 237 -27.63 15.37 17.37
N GLN A 238 -28.50 14.37 17.52
CA GLN A 238 -29.37 14.21 18.70
C GLN A 238 -28.62 13.73 19.94
N ASN A 239 -27.72 12.75 19.80
CA ASN A 239 -27.10 12.08 20.94
C ASN A 239 -25.69 12.62 21.27
N HIS A 240 -25.00 13.19 20.29
CA HIS A 240 -23.60 13.61 20.39
C HIS A 240 -23.36 14.98 19.71
N PRO A 241 -23.98 16.08 20.19
CA PRO A 241 -23.97 17.39 19.52
C PRO A 241 -22.58 18.02 19.36
N LYS A 242 -21.57 17.52 20.08
CA LYS A 242 -20.16 17.92 19.94
C LYS A 242 -19.45 17.25 18.75
N VAL A 243 -20.06 16.29 18.08
CA VAL A 243 -19.44 15.49 17.01
C VAL A 243 -19.77 16.08 15.64
N MET A 244 -18.74 16.27 14.84
CA MET A 244 -18.82 16.69 13.45
C MET A 244 -18.38 15.53 12.56
N LEU A 245 -19.30 15.05 11.72
CA LEU A 245 -19.06 13.93 10.82
C LEU A 245 -18.36 14.40 9.53
N HIS A 246 -17.36 13.63 9.09
CA HIS A 246 -16.62 13.84 7.84
C HIS A 246 -16.66 12.55 7.02
N TYR A 247 -17.60 12.46 6.08
CA TYR A 247 -17.73 11.27 5.24
C TYR A 247 -16.65 11.23 4.17
N LEU A 248 -15.98 10.08 4.07
CA LEU A 248 -15.08 9.79 2.98
C LEU A 248 -15.82 9.78 1.64
N PRO A 249 -15.17 10.17 0.53
CA PRO A 249 -15.70 9.90 -0.79
C PRO A 249 -15.98 8.41 -1.00
N THR A 250 -16.94 8.12 -1.87
CA THR A 250 -17.23 6.73 -2.24
C THR A 250 -15.99 6.08 -2.85
N HIS A 251 -15.66 4.86 -2.42
CA HIS A 251 -14.46 4.12 -2.82
C HIS A 251 -13.12 4.78 -2.43
N ALA A 252 -13.08 5.56 -1.34
CA ALA A 252 -11.85 6.18 -0.83
C ALA A 252 -11.35 5.58 0.49
N SER A 253 -11.46 4.26 0.71
CA SER A 253 -10.94 3.61 1.92
C SER A 253 -9.44 3.83 2.12
N TRP A 254 -8.68 4.02 1.03
CA TRP A 254 -7.26 4.36 1.08
C TRP A 254 -6.96 5.69 1.80
N LEU A 255 -7.96 6.57 1.94
CA LEU A 255 -7.86 7.84 2.67
C LEU A 255 -8.20 7.68 4.17
N ASN A 256 -8.78 6.55 4.59
CA ASN A 256 -9.15 6.30 5.98
C ASN A 256 -7.93 5.82 6.79
N GLN A 257 -7.38 6.63 7.70
CA GLN A 257 -6.13 6.27 8.38
C GLN A 257 -6.22 5.02 9.27
N ILE A 258 -7.39 4.70 9.81
CA ILE A 258 -7.63 3.46 10.57
C ILE A 258 -7.31 2.19 9.74
N GLU A 259 -7.39 2.24 8.41
CA GLU A 259 -6.99 1.12 7.54
C GLU A 259 -5.49 0.81 7.62
N LEU A 260 -4.66 1.79 8.01
CA LEU A 260 -3.24 1.55 8.32
C LEU A 260 -3.09 0.67 9.56
N TYR A 261 -3.89 0.92 10.60
CA TYR A 261 -3.91 0.07 11.79
C TYR A 261 -4.43 -1.33 11.46
N PHE A 262 -5.51 -1.45 10.68
CA PHE A 262 -6.00 -2.77 10.25
C PHE A 262 -4.98 -3.54 9.43
N SER A 263 -4.18 -2.86 8.63
CA SER A 263 -3.06 -3.47 7.92
C SER A 263 -1.94 -3.96 8.86
N ILE A 264 -1.69 -3.25 9.97
CA ILE A 264 -0.76 -3.70 11.03
C ILE A 264 -1.33 -4.92 11.76
N LEU A 265 -2.59 -4.84 12.21
CA LEU A 265 -3.31 -5.90 12.89
C LEU A 265 -3.32 -7.19 12.05
N GLN A 266 -3.60 -7.07 10.75
CA GLN A 266 -3.59 -8.19 9.82
C GLN A 266 -2.24 -8.91 9.80
N ARG A 267 -1.14 -8.16 9.73
CA ARG A 267 0.22 -8.73 9.63
C ARG A 267 0.76 -9.25 10.96
N LYS A 268 0.35 -8.68 12.09
CA LYS A 268 0.93 -8.96 13.41
C LYS A 268 0.14 -9.96 14.24
N VAL A 269 -1.17 -10.06 14.01
CA VAL A 269 -2.08 -10.89 14.83
C VAL A 269 -2.81 -11.91 13.97
N LEU A 270 -3.36 -11.48 12.83
CA LEU A 270 -4.25 -12.32 12.03
C LEU A 270 -3.51 -13.16 10.97
N THR A 271 -2.17 -13.08 10.92
CA THR A 271 -1.33 -13.84 10.00
C THR A 271 -0.14 -14.44 10.75
N PRO A 272 0.00 -15.78 10.80
CA PRO A 272 -0.97 -16.77 10.33
C PRO A 272 -2.29 -16.70 11.12
N ASN A 273 -3.40 -17.03 10.47
CA ASN A 273 -4.71 -17.12 11.14
C ASN A 273 -4.83 -18.51 11.78
N ASP A 274 -4.74 -18.57 13.11
CA ASP A 274 -4.86 -19.79 13.91
C ASP A 274 -5.49 -19.44 15.27
N PHE A 275 -6.80 -19.68 15.40
CA PHE A 275 -7.58 -19.39 16.60
C PHE A 275 -8.60 -20.51 16.83
N ARG A 276 -8.57 -21.12 18.02
CA ARG A 276 -9.42 -22.24 18.41
C ARG A 276 -10.92 -21.91 18.54
N ASP A 277 -11.24 -20.64 18.79
CA ASP A 277 -12.62 -20.17 18.97
C ASP A 277 -12.69 -18.64 18.81
N LEU A 278 -13.91 -18.08 18.91
CA LEU A 278 -14.12 -16.63 18.81
C LEU A 278 -13.68 -15.86 20.04
N GLU A 279 -13.72 -16.47 21.22
CA GLU A 279 -13.33 -15.83 22.48
C GLU A 279 -11.82 -15.55 22.48
N TYR A 280 -11.02 -16.54 22.11
CA TYR A 280 -9.58 -16.42 21.94
C TYR A 280 -9.21 -15.43 20.82
N LEU A 281 -9.99 -15.40 19.72
CA LEU A 281 -9.80 -14.36 18.70
C LEU A 281 -10.03 -12.96 19.28
N GLU A 282 -11.14 -12.74 20.01
CA GLU A 282 -11.45 -11.46 20.65
C GLU A 282 -10.37 -11.04 21.65
N GLU A 283 -9.96 -11.94 22.53
CA GLU A 283 -8.89 -11.74 23.51
C GLU A 283 -7.62 -11.24 22.80
N ARG A 284 -7.15 -11.96 21.78
CA ARG A 284 -5.94 -11.61 21.03
C ARG A 284 -6.04 -10.26 20.32
N LEU A 285 -7.23 -9.89 19.84
CA LEU A 285 -7.49 -8.56 19.27
C LEU A 285 -7.40 -7.45 20.33
N MET A 286 -8.00 -7.65 21.50
CA MET A 286 -8.02 -6.67 22.59
C MET A 286 -6.65 -6.53 23.29
N GLU A 287 -5.93 -7.63 23.47
CA GLU A 287 -4.55 -7.63 23.95
C GLU A 287 -3.64 -6.86 23.00
N PHE A 288 -3.75 -7.08 21.69
CA PHE A 288 -2.95 -6.36 20.72
C PHE A 288 -3.26 -4.87 20.71
N GLN A 289 -4.54 -4.48 20.80
CA GLN A 289 -4.92 -3.07 20.95
C GLN A 289 -4.26 -2.45 22.18
N THR A 290 -4.31 -3.14 23.32
CA THR A 290 -3.68 -2.68 24.57
C THR A 290 -2.16 -2.54 24.40
N PHE A 291 -1.52 -3.53 23.79
CA PHE A 291 -0.08 -3.52 23.49
C PHE A 291 0.30 -2.37 22.55
N TYR A 292 -0.42 -2.22 21.44
CA TYR A 292 -0.20 -1.17 20.44
C TYR A 292 -0.29 0.23 21.08
N ASN A 293 -1.27 0.45 21.94
CA ASN A 293 -1.51 1.74 22.60
C ASN A 293 -0.43 2.15 23.61
N ARG A 294 0.44 1.24 24.07
CA ARG A 294 1.54 1.56 24.99
C ARG A 294 2.60 2.45 24.34
N THR A 295 2.83 2.26 23.04
CA THR A 295 3.85 2.99 22.26
C THR A 295 3.26 3.67 21.04
N ALA A 296 1.93 3.84 21.01
CA ALA A 296 1.23 4.44 19.90
C ALA A 296 1.78 5.83 19.58
N ARG A 297 1.99 6.08 18.28
CA ARG A 297 2.39 7.36 17.72
C ARG A 297 1.53 7.64 16.50
N PRO A 298 1.21 8.91 16.21
CA PRO A 298 0.46 9.26 15.01
C PRO A 298 1.19 8.77 13.77
N PHE A 299 0.43 8.41 12.74
CA PHE A 299 1.02 8.09 11.45
C PHE A 299 1.56 9.38 10.81
N ASN A 300 2.75 9.30 10.22
CA ASN A 300 3.30 10.39 9.43
C ASN A 300 2.61 10.45 8.06
N TRP A 301 1.42 11.05 8.04
CA TRP A 301 0.61 11.19 6.83
C TRP A 301 1.10 12.36 5.98
N LYS A 302 1.73 12.03 4.83
CA LYS A 302 2.34 13.03 3.94
C LYS A 302 1.46 13.49 2.80
N PHE A 303 0.39 12.76 2.48
CA PHE A 303 -0.46 13.08 1.34
C PHE A 303 -1.43 14.20 1.71
N THR A 304 -1.37 15.30 0.98
CA THR A 304 -2.07 16.55 1.27
C THR A 304 -3.20 16.81 0.27
N ARG A 305 -3.99 17.87 0.54
CA ARG A 305 -4.97 18.39 -0.41
C ARG A 305 -4.33 18.76 -1.75
N ALA A 306 -3.18 19.43 -1.72
CA ALA A 306 -2.46 19.84 -2.94
C ALA A 306 -2.06 18.63 -3.79
N ASP A 307 -1.56 17.57 -3.15
CA ASP A 307 -1.22 16.31 -3.83
C ASP A 307 -2.46 15.66 -4.48
N LEU A 308 -3.62 15.73 -3.81
CA LEU A 308 -4.88 15.24 -4.36
C LEU A 308 -5.31 16.04 -5.60
N GLU A 309 -5.26 17.36 -5.53
CA GLU A 309 -5.63 18.23 -6.65
C GLU A 309 -4.72 18.03 -7.87
N GLU A 310 -3.41 17.90 -7.65
CA GLU A 310 -2.46 17.54 -8.71
C GLU A 310 -2.79 16.17 -9.31
N ARG A 311 -3.07 15.17 -8.46
CA ARG A 311 -3.41 13.83 -8.94
C ARG A 311 -4.69 13.78 -9.75
N LEU A 312 -5.72 14.54 -9.35
CA LEU A 312 -6.97 14.63 -10.11
C LEU A 312 -6.76 15.34 -11.46
N ARG A 313 -5.91 16.38 -11.51
CA ARG A 313 -5.55 17.05 -12.77
C ARG A 313 -4.85 16.13 -13.77
N MET A 314 -4.03 15.19 -13.30
CA MET A 314 -3.37 14.20 -14.19
C MET A 314 -4.32 13.13 -14.73
N LEU A 315 -5.55 13.05 -14.22
CA LEU A 315 -6.53 12.03 -14.59
C LEU A 315 -7.66 12.49 -15.50
N CYS A 316 -7.79 13.80 -15.65
CA CYS A 316 -8.72 14.45 -16.57
C CYS A 316 -8.01 14.78 -17.88
#